data_AF-T2K0B1-F1
#
_entry.id   AF-T2K0B1-F1
#
_cell.length_a   1.000
_cell.length_b   1.000
_cell.length_c   1.000
_cell.angle_alpha   90.00
_cell.angle_beta   90.00
_cell.angle_gamma   90.00
#
_symmetry.space_group_name_H-M   'P 1'
#
loop_
_entity.id
_entity.type
_entity.pdbx_description
1 polymer ?
#
loop_
_entity_poly.entity_id
_entity_poly.type
_entity_poly.pdbx_seq_one_letter_code
_entity_poly.pdbx_strand_id
1 'polypeptide(L)' 'KTKGTYLTRKELQETLEDAYDLGLKAAAKEAFEGKYEAEELAKMVDKTAIINEAMNFIYS' A
#
# COMPACT_ATOMS: atom_id res chain seq x y z
N LYS A 1 6.79 -29.61 2.62
CA LYS A 1 6.25 -28.92 1.42
C LYS A 1 5.47 -27.70 1.90
N THR A 2 6.05 -26.52 1.82
CA THR A 2 5.29 -25.27 1.97
C THR A 2 4.36 -25.17 0.77
N LYS A 3 3.06 -25.41 1.00
CA LYS A 3 2.01 -25.08 0.03
C LYS A 3 1.89 -23.56 0.02
N GLY A 4 2.82 -22.88 -0.64
CA GLY A 4 2.66 -21.47 -0.96
C GLY A 4 1.52 -21.35 -1.95
N THR A 5 0.32 -21.07 -1.47
CA THR A 5 -0.73 -20.49 -2.30
C THR A 5 -0.27 -19.07 -2.59
N TYR A 6 0.40 -18.87 -3.72
CA TYR A 6 0.67 -17.54 -4.23
C TYR A 6 -0.67 -16.83 -4.39
N LEU A 7 -0.77 -15.61 -3.87
CA LEU A 7 -1.89 -14.73 -4.17
C LEU A 7 -2.00 -14.63 -5.70
N THR A 8 -3.22 -14.77 -6.21
CA THR A 8 -3.51 -14.38 -7.59
C THR A 8 -3.19 -12.90 -7.77
N ARG A 9 -3.02 -12.45 -9.02
CA ARG A 9 -2.76 -11.04 -9.31
C ARG A 9 -3.78 -10.10 -8.65
N LYS A 10 -5.05 -10.52 -8.63
CA LYS A 10 -6.14 -9.77 -8.00
C LYS A 10 -6.00 -9.73 -6.48
N GLU A 11 -5.83 -10.88 -5.84
CA GLU A 11 -5.66 -10.94 -4.39
C GLU A 11 -4.40 -10.19 -3.92
N LEU A 12 -3.34 -10.20 -4.74
CA LEU A 12 -2.14 -9.44 -4.48
C LEU A 12 -2.40 -7.93 -4.55
N GLN A 13 -3.12 -7.48 -5.58
CA GLN A 13 -3.52 -6.08 -5.69
C GLN A 13 -4.39 -5.65 -4.50
N GLU A 14 -5.40 -6.44 -4.13
CA GLU A 14 -6.24 -6.17 -2.96
C GLU A 14 -5.40 -6.10 -1.67
N THR A 15 -4.44 -7.01 -1.52
CA THR A 15 -3.50 -7.00 -0.38
C THR A 15 -2.64 -5.73 -0.34
N LEU A 16 -2.18 -5.24 -1.50
CA LEU A 16 -1.43 -3.99 -1.59
C LEU A 16 -2.30 -2.77 -1.31
N GLU A 17 -3.58 -2.79 -1.71
CA GLU A 17 -4.53 -1.73 -1.42
C GLU A 17 -4.82 -1.62 0.08
N ASP A 18 -4.95 -2.75 0.79
CA ASP A 18 -5.05 -2.79 2.25
C ASP A 18 -3.77 -2.29 2.93
N ALA A 19 -2.60 -2.73 2.44
CA ALA A 19 -1.31 -2.31 2.96
C ALA A 19 -1.07 -0.80 2.77
N TYR A 20 -1.55 -0.22 1.68
CA TYR A 20 -1.46 1.21 1.41
C TYR A 20 -2.21 2.02 2.48
N ASP A 21 -3.42 1.61 2.85
CA ASP A 21 -4.22 2.31 3.86
C ASP A 21 -3.56 2.22 5.26
N LEU A 22 -2.93 1.08 5.57
CA LEU A 22 -2.09 0.93 6.78
C LEU A 22 -0.83 1.82 6.73
N GLY A 23 -0.20 1.90 5.56
CA GLY A 23 0.98 2.74 5.32
C GLY A 23 0.69 4.23 5.51
N LEU A 24 -0.45 4.72 5.04
CA LEU A 24 -0.87 6.11 5.25
C LEU A 24 -1.08 6.42 6.74
N LYS A 25 -1.72 5.52 7.49
CA LYS A 25 -1.93 5.68 8.94
C LYS A 25 -0.61 5.70 9.70
N ALA A 26 0.32 4.82 9.33
CA ALA A 26 1.66 4.80 9.90
C ALA A 26 2.42 6.09 9.57
N ALA A 27 2.38 6.55 8.32
CA ALA A 27 3.03 7.79 7.90
C ALA A 27 2.49 9.01 8.66
N ALA A 28 1.16 9.13 8.76
CA ALA A 28 0.48 10.18 9.53
C ALA A 28 1.01 10.25 10.97
N LYS A 29 1.05 9.10 11.66
CA LYS A 29 1.41 9.02 13.07
C LYS A 29 2.91 9.14 13.34
N GLU A 30 3.73 8.46 12.55
CA GLU A 30 5.16 8.24 12.86
C GLU A 30 6.08 9.15 12.04
N ALA A 31 5.84 9.29 10.74
CA ALA A 31 6.72 10.06 9.86
C ALA A 31 6.41 11.56 9.89
N PHE A 32 5.14 11.92 10.04
CA PHE A 32 4.68 13.30 10.09
C PHE A 32 4.32 13.76 11.51
N GLU A 33 4.63 12.98 12.55
CA GLU A 33 4.38 13.31 13.96
C GLU A 33 2.91 13.70 14.26
N GLY A 34 1.95 13.12 13.52
CA GLY A 34 0.54 13.45 13.64
C GLY A 34 0.13 14.78 12.99
N LYS A 35 1.01 15.41 12.19
CA LYS A 35 0.72 16.68 11.52
C LYS A 35 -0.40 16.59 10.47
N TYR A 36 -0.55 15.41 9.87
CA TYR A 36 -1.55 15.15 8.84
C TYR A 36 -2.31 13.89 9.19
N GLU A 37 -3.63 13.90 8.92
CA GLU A 37 -4.44 12.68 8.95
C GLU A 37 -4.18 11.82 7.70
N ALA A 38 -4.50 10.52 7.78
CA ALA A 38 -4.30 9.60 6.66
C ALA A 38 -5.05 10.06 5.39
N GLU A 39 -6.25 10.63 5.55
CA GLU A 39 -7.07 11.16 4.46
C GLU A 39 -6.48 12.43 3.83
N GLU A 40 -5.68 13.20 4.58
CA GLU A 40 -4.97 14.36 4.04
C GLU A 40 -3.76 13.92 3.23
N LEU A 41 -2.99 12.97 3.76
CA LEU A 41 -1.88 12.35 3.02
C LEU A 41 -2.36 11.67 1.75
N ALA A 42 -3.52 10.99 1.78
CA ALA A 42 -4.11 10.35 0.59
C ALA A 42 -4.41 11.32 -0.55
N LYS A 43 -4.59 12.62 -0.28
CA LYS A 43 -4.78 13.66 -1.31
C LYS A 43 -3.47 14.18 -1.89
N MET A 44 -2.35 13.91 -1.23
CA MET A 44 -1.01 14.37 -1.63
C MET A 44 -0.27 13.38 -2.51
N VAL A 45 -0.74 12.13 -2.58
CA VAL A 45 -0.10 11.04 -3.31
C VAL A 45 -1.09 10.32 -4.22
N ASP A 46 -0.60 9.73 -5.31
CA ASP A 46 -1.41 8.94 -6.22
C ASP A 46 -1.40 7.46 -5.81
N LYS A 47 -2.50 7.00 -5.18
CA LYS A 47 -2.67 5.60 -4.77
C LYS A 47 -2.48 4.64 -5.95
N THR A 48 -3.04 4.97 -7.12
CA THR A 48 -3.00 4.06 -8.27
C THR A 48 -1.58 3.92 -8.80
N ALA A 49 -0.83 5.01 -8.88
CA ALA A 49 0.57 4.98 -9.27
C ALA A 49 1.42 4.12 -8.32
N ILE A 50 1.25 4.31 -7.00
CA ILE A 50 1.99 3.57 -5.97
C ILE A 50 1.69 2.05 -6.03
N ILE A 51 0.41 1.67 -6.15
CA ILE A 51 0.02 0.26 -6.26
C ILE A 51 0.57 -0.36 -7.55
N ASN A 52 0.50 0.36 -8.67
CA ASN A 52 1.05 -0.12 -9.94
C ASN A 52 2.56 -0.29 -9.88
N GLU A 53 3.27 0.64 -9.23
CA GLU A 53 4.72 0.54 -9.02
C GLU A 53 5.08 -0.66 -8.14
N ALA A 54 4.35 -0.86 -7.03
CA ALA A 54 4.54 -2.03 -6.17
C ALA A 54 4.28 -3.34 -6.92
N MET A 55 3.23 -3.40 -7.75
CA MET A 55 2.95 -4.56 -8.61
C MET A 55 4.10 -4.79 -9.61
N ASN A 56 4.63 -3.72 -10.21
CA ASN A 56 5.77 -3.83 -11.12
C ASN A 56 7.00 -4.41 -10.41
N PHE A 57 7.34 -3.95 -9.21
CA PHE A 57 8.48 -4.50 -8.45
C PHE A 57 8.34 -5.99 -8.10
N ILE A 58 7.12 -6.49 -7.92
CA ILE A 58 6.89 -7.90 -7.61
C ILE A 58 7.00 -8.77 -8.86
N TYR A 59 6.61 -8.23 -10.02
CA TYR A 59 6.62 -8.95 -11.29
C TYR A 59 7.88 -8.70 -12.15
N SER A 60 8.74 -7.74 -11.78
CA SER A 60 10.04 -7.46 -12.41
C SER A 60 11.14 -8.37 -11.90
#